data_AF-A0A957LBT4-F1
#
_entry.id   AF-A0A957LBT4-F1
#
_cell.length_a   1.000
_cell.length_b   1.000
_cell.length_c   1.000
_cell.angle_alpha   90.00
_cell.angle_beta   90.00
_cell.angle_gamma   90.00
#
_symmetry.space_group_name_H-M   'P 1'
#
loop_
_entity.id
_entity.type
_entity.pdbx_description
1 polymer ?
#
loop_
_entity_poly.entity_id
_entity_poly.type
_entity_poly.pdbx_seq_one_letter_code
_entity_poly.pdbx_strand_id
1 'polypeptide(L)'
;MHRAIALIFVCLSLLTACTPPLTTAEGSATLISATLESPLKTVAPTPPPTNTPTPTATATATTIPTETPSPTVLPTAIPTVTPTKITAAPLVIIISVDGLRPDAITAERTPNIWELAHTGAYSWQAQTSDLSITLPSHASMISGVNVNGHKITFNGFDMTYPGIPVPTIFTVARDAELNSVMIYGKVKFVHLTSENAPTFFEQHATDREIATAAAAHLDGTSVMLVHLANVDQNGHLYGWMSDEYLMRVG
;
A
#
# COMPACT_ATOMS: atom_id res chain seq x y z
N MET A 1 6.92 21.08 -20.19
CA MET A 1 6.32 21.37 -18.86
C MET A 1 6.26 20.06 -18.11
N HIS A 2 6.82 19.96 -16.91
CA HIS A 2 6.77 18.72 -16.14
C HIS A 2 5.38 18.57 -15.48
N ARG A 3 4.60 17.57 -15.91
CA ARG A 3 3.40 17.13 -15.18
C ARG A 3 3.87 16.33 -13.97
N ALA A 4 3.52 16.77 -12.76
CA ALA A 4 3.90 16.07 -11.53
C ALA A 4 3.02 14.83 -11.34
N ILE A 5 3.56 13.64 -11.60
CA ILE A 5 2.86 12.37 -11.37
C ILE A 5 2.95 12.03 -9.88
N ALA A 6 1.90 12.37 -9.13
CA ALA A 6 1.78 12.03 -7.72
C ALA A 6 1.39 10.54 -7.56
N LEU A 7 2.40 9.66 -7.64
CA LEU A 7 2.20 8.21 -7.64
C LEU A 7 2.10 7.64 -6.23
N ILE A 8 0.91 7.17 -5.85
CA ILE A 8 0.64 6.59 -4.52
C ILE A 8 0.49 5.06 -4.64
N PHE A 9 1.56 4.32 -4.30
CA PHE A 9 1.53 2.87 -4.09
C PHE A 9 1.12 2.53 -2.64
N VAL A 10 0.19 1.58 -2.45
CA VAL A 10 -0.22 1.07 -1.11
C VAL A 10 -0.47 -0.44 -1.13
N CYS A 11 0.55 -1.22 -0.72
CA CYS A 11 0.54 -2.63 -0.29
C CYS A 11 1.98 -2.98 0.18
N LEU A 12 2.27 -3.91 1.11
CA LEU A 12 1.47 -4.90 1.85
C LEU A 12 2.12 -5.18 3.23
N SER A 13 1.38 -5.82 4.15
CA SER A 13 1.87 -6.46 5.41
C SER A 13 2.76 -7.70 5.16
N LEU A 14 3.63 -8.22 6.04
CA LEU A 14 4.09 -7.91 7.43
C LEU A 14 5.53 -8.54 7.60
N LEU A 15 6.18 -8.88 8.73
CA LEU A 15 5.86 -9.13 10.16
C LEU A 15 7.09 -8.78 11.07
N THR A 16 7.08 -9.20 12.34
CA THR A 16 7.91 -8.64 13.45
C THR A 16 9.15 -9.45 13.84
N ALA A 17 10.30 -8.77 14.05
CA ALA A 17 11.30 -9.11 15.07
C ALA A 17 12.17 -7.89 15.48
N CYS A 18 12.58 -7.80 16.74
CA CYS A 18 13.21 -6.60 17.34
C CYS A 18 14.75 -6.71 17.48
N THR A 19 15.53 -5.69 17.08
CA THR A 19 16.60 -4.99 17.87
C THR A 19 17.55 -4.11 17.01
N PRO A 20 18.09 -2.99 17.56
CA PRO A 20 19.19 -2.16 16.97
C PRO A 20 20.59 -2.66 17.47
N PRO A 21 21.80 -2.09 17.11
CA PRO A 21 22.04 -0.68 16.69
C PRO A 21 23.26 -0.32 15.77
N LEU A 22 23.44 1.00 15.59
CA LEU A 22 24.69 1.80 15.39
C LEU A 22 25.49 1.83 14.04
N THR A 23 25.42 3.00 13.39
CA THR A 23 26.51 3.85 12.83
C THR A 23 27.68 3.31 11.97
N THR A 24 27.75 3.87 10.75
CA THR A 24 28.94 4.39 10.00
C THR A 24 30.17 3.50 9.73
N ALA A 25 30.45 3.26 8.44
CA ALA A 25 31.70 3.69 7.76
C ALA A 25 31.64 3.44 6.24
N GLU A 26 32.59 4.01 5.48
CA GLU A 26 32.79 3.81 4.03
C GLU A 26 33.52 2.48 3.71
N GLY A 27 33.47 2.02 2.45
CA GLY A 27 34.42 0.98 2.00
C GLY A 27 34.11 0.26 0.68
N SER A 28 34.87 0.60 -0.36
CA SER A 28 35.07 -0.06 -1.68
C SER A 28 34.55 -1.49 -1.91
N ALA A 29 34.03 -1.74 -3.12
CA ALA A 29 33.68 -3.08 -3.61
C ALA A 29 34.90 -3.99 -3.86
N THR A 30 34.71 -5.31 -3.74
CA THR A 30 35.62 -6.36 -4.24
C THR A 30 34.82 -7.64 -4.51
N LEU A 31 35.00 -8.25 -5.69
CA LEU A 31 34.40 -9.52 -6.07
C LEU A 31 35.24 -10.70 -5.56
N ILE A 32 34.62 -11.63 -4.82
CA ILE A 32 35.17 -12.97 -4.55
C ILE A 32 34.04 -13.99 -4.75
N SER A 33 34.34 -15.09 -5.44
CA SER A 33 33.42 -16.21 -5.67
C SER A 33 33.73 -17.36 -4.72
N ALA A 34 32.70 -18.00 -4.16
CA ALA A 34 32.80 -19.21 -3.34
C ALA A 34 31.56 -20.10 -3.52
N THR A 35 31.72 -21.40 -3.31
CA THR A 35 30.72 -22.44 -3.66
C THR A 35 29.81 -22.80 -2.49
N LEU A 36 28.68 -23.43 -2.81
CA LEU A 36 27.68 -24.03 -1.91
C LEU A 36 28.29 -24.88 -0.78
N GLU A 37 27.75 -24.71 0.44
CA GLU A 37 27.53 -25.82 1.37
C GLU A 37 26.40 -25.47 2.36
N SER A 38 25.70 -26.48 2.91
CA SER A 38 24.49 -26.29 3.73
C SER A 38 24.45 -27.28 4.91
N PRO A 39 24.29 -26.80 6.15
CA PRO A 39 24.09 -27.66 7.32
C PRO A 39 22.64 -27.63 7.82
N LEU A 40 21.96 -28.79 7.79
CA LEU A 40 20.78 -29.00 8.64
C LEU A 40 21.18 -28.93 10.12
N LYS A 41 20.37 -28.28 10.96
CA LYS A 41 20.53 -28.31 12.42
C LYS A 41 19.36 -29.05 13.08
N THR A 42 19.67 -30.20 13.68
CA THR A 42 18.74 -30.98 14.50
C THR A 42 18.40 -30.22 15.78
N VAL A 43 17.12 -30.23 16.18
CA VAL A 43 16.64 -29.65 17.44
C VAL A 43 16.39 -30.78 18.45
N ALA A 44 16.88 -30.61 19.69
CA ALA A 44 16.68 -31.54 20.80
C ALA A 44 15.42 -31.20 21.62
N PRO A 45 14.76 -32.16 22.29
CA PRO A 45 13.50 -31.94 22.99
C PRO A 45 13.64 -31.22 24.34
N THR A 46 12.66 -30.39 24.68
CA THR A 46 12.59 -29.61 25.92
C THR A 46 12.11 -30.45 27.12
N PRO A 47 12.72 -30.32 28.32
CA PRO A 47 12.24 -30.96 29.54
C PRO A 47 10.98 -30.28 30.13
N PRO A 48 10.19 -30.98 30.97
CA PRO A 48 8.97 -30.45 31.57
C PRO A 48 9.23 -29.48 32.75
N PRO A 49 8.29 -28.57 33.06
CA PRO A 49 8.43 -27.61 34.15
C PRO A 49 8.31 -28.28 35.54
N THR A 50 9.09 -27.77 36.50
CA THR A 50 9.05 -28.21 37.91
C THR A 50 8.41 -27.13 38.78
N ASN A 51 7.40 -27.52 39.59
CA ASN A 51 6.72 -26.61 40.50
C ASN A 51 7.62 -26.24 41.70
N THR A 52 7.77 -24.93 41.96
CA THR A 52 8.49 -24.39 43.13
C THR A 52 7.52 -23.52 43.95
N PRO A 53 7.48 -23.64 45.29
CA PRO A 53 6.48 -22.96 46.10
C PRO A 53 6.70 -21.45 46.25
N THR A 54 5.59 -20.71 46.32
CA THR A 54 5.54 -19.24 46.43
C THR A 54 6.01 -18.74 47.81
N PRO A 55 6.93 -17.77 47.91
CA PRO A 55 7.26 -17.10 49.17
C PRO A 55 6.18 -16.08 49.57
N THR A 56 5.89 -16.00 50.87
CA THR A 56 4.93 -15.04 51.44
C THR A 56 5.50 -13.61 51.43
N ALA A 57 4.73 -12.64 50.94
CA ALA A 57 5.14 -11.24 50.92
C ALA A 57 5.06 -10.57 52.30
N THR A 58 6.13 -9.88 52.70
CA THR A 58 6.13 -8.98 53.87
C THR A 58 5.81 -7.55 53.41
N ALA A 59 4.86 -6.89 54.08
CA ALA A 59 4.48 -5.53 53.75
C ALA A 59 5.61 -4.53 54.07
N THR A 60 6.09 -3.83 53.04
CA THR A 60 7.02 -2.69 53.17
C THR A 60 6.25 -1.40 52.88
N ALA A 61 6.51 -0.34 53.66
CA ALA A 61 5.79 0.92 53.51
C ALA A 61 6.22 1.69 52.24
N THR A 62 5.28 1.95 51.34
CA THR A 62 5.53 2.71 50.10
C THR A 62 5.65 4.21 50.40
N THR A 63 6.82 4.78 50.16
CA THR A 63 6.99 6.25 50.08
C THR A 63 6.38 6.78 48.78
N ILE A 64 5.57 7.84 48.87
CA ILE A 64 4.98 8.50 47.70
C ILE A 64 6.10 9.14 46.86
N PRO A 65 6.21 8.85 45.55
CA PRO A 65 7.16 9.54 44.69
C PRO A 65 6.72 10.99 44.44
N THR A 66 7.66 11.93 44.53
CA THR A 66 7.41 13.33 44.16
C THR A 66 7.21 13.44 42.65
N GLU A 67 6.14 14.10 42.22
CA GLU A 67 5.88 14.32 40.79
C GLU A 67 6.95 15.22 40.16
N THR A 68 7.63 14.71 39.14
CA THR A 68 8.49 15.51 38.26
C THR A 68 7.61 16.21 37.22
N PRO A 69 7.71 17.54 37.03
CA PRO A 69 6.88 18.25 36.07
C PRO A 69 7.16 17.77 34.64
N SER A 70 6.11 17.32 33.95
CA SER A 70 6.18 16.90 32.55
C SER A 70 6.58 18.08 31.65
N PRO A 71 7.53 17.93 30.72
CA PRO A 71 7.95 19.02 29.85
C PRO A 71 6.80 19.45 28.93
N THR A 72 6.49 20.75 28.93
CA THR A 72 5.47 21.32 28.06
C THR A 72 5.94 21.24 26.60
N VAL A 73 5.41 20.25 25.86
CA VAL A 73 5.65 20.14 24.42
C VAL A 73 4.96 21.32 23.72
N LEU A 74 5.76 22.28 23.27
CA LEU A 74 5.29 23.38 22.44
C LEU A 74 4.69 22.79 21.14
N PRO A 75 3.49 23.19 20.71
CA PRO A 75 2.87 22.62 19.51
C PRO A 75 3.71 22.96 18.27
N THR A 76 4.30 21.93 17.66
CA THR A 76 4.96 22.05 16.36
C THR A 76 3.97 22.62 15.35
N ALA A 77 4.28 23.78 14.78
CA ALA A 77 3.42 24.43 13.81
C ALA A 77 3.21 23.52 12.59
N ILE A 78 1.95 23.14 12.33
CA ILE A 78 1.59 22.42 11.11
C ILE A 78 1.98 23.33 9.92
N PRO A 79 2.79 22.85 8.96
CA PRO A 79 3.20 23.67 7.83
C PRO A 79 1.97 24.08 7.03
N THR A 80 1.63 25.37 7.11
CA THR A 80 0.48 25.94 6.40
C THR A 80 0.86 26.07 4.93
N VAL A 81 0.64 24.99 4.17
CA VAL A 81 0.76 24.97 2.71
C VAL A 81 -0.18 26.01 2.12
N THR A 82 0.38 27.17 1.77
CA THR A 82 -0.37 28.23 1.09
C THR A 82 -0.81 27.68 -0.27
N PRO A 83 -2.12 27.66 -0.59
CA PRO A 83 -2.60 27.11 -1.85
C PRO A 83 -2.11 28.01 -3.00
N THR A 84 -1.00 27.60 -3.60
CA THR A 84 -0.48 28.23 -4.82
C THR A 84 -1.54 28.07 -5.89
N LYS A 85 -1.97 29.16 -6.53
CA LYS A 85 -2.98 29.14 -7.58
C LYS A 85 -2.42 28.44 -8.83
N ILE A 86 -2.55 27.12 -8.89
CA ILE A 86 -2.06 26.32 -10.01
C ILE A 86 -2.94 26.65 -11.22
N THR A 87 -2.33 27.20 -12.28
CA THR A 87 -3.04 27.77 -13.44
C THR A 87 -3.73 26.73 -14.33
N ALA A 88 -3.41 25.46 -14.12
CA ALA A 88 -4.26 24.30 -14.42
C ALA A 88 -4.04 23.30 -13.28
N ALA A 89 -5.08 22.60 -12.81
CA ALA A 89 -4.91 21.60 -11.75
C ALA A 89 -3.95 20.50 -12.22
N PRO A 90 -3.02 20.03 -11.36
CA PRO A 90 -2.07 18.99 -11.74
C PRO A 90 -2.81 17.65 -11.89
N LEU A 91 -2.52 16.93 -12.97
CA LEU A 91 -3.04 15.58 -13.18
C LEU A 91 -2.52 14.63 -12.10
N VAL A 92 -3.42 14.12 -11.26
CA VAL A 92 -3.15 13.06 -10.29
C VAL A 92 -3.39 11.71 -10.96
N ILE A 93 -2.42 10.79 -10.88
CA ILE A 93 -2.56 9.41 -11.39
C ILE A 93 -2.30 8.44 -10.24
N ILE A 94 -3.36 7.79 -9.77
CA ILE A 94 -3.28 6.65 -8.85
C ILE A 94 -3.07 5.42 -9.72
N ILE A 95 -1.91 4.76 -9.60
CA ILE A 95 -1.67 3.46 -10.25
C ILE A 95 -1.66 2.40 -9.15
N SER A 96 -2.64 1.51 -9.19
CA SER A 96 -2.68 0.31 -8.36
C SER A 96 -2.20 -0.89 -9.16
N VAL A 97 -1.29 -1.66 -8.59
CA VAL A 97 -0.83 -2.95 -9.13
C VAL A 97 -1.35 -4.02 -8.19
N ASP A 98 -2.46 -4.65 -8.56
CA ASP A 98 -3.18 -5.54 -7.69
C ASP A 98 -2.38 -6.82 -7.42
N GLY A 99 -2.39 -7.29 -6.17
CA GLY A 99 -1.60 -8.44 -5.72
C GLY A 99 -0.08 -8.25 -5.74
N LEU A 100 0.44 -7.05 -5.98
CA LEU A 100 1.88 -6.76 -5.88
C LEU A 100 2.33 -6.83 -4.42
N ARG A 101 3.21 -7.79 -4.11
CA ARG A 101 3.82 -7.94 -2.79
C ARG A 101 5.11 -7.10 -2.69
N PRO A 102 5.42 -6.50 -1.52
CA PRO A 102 6.61 -5.68 -1.33
C PRO A 102 7.91 -6.49 -1.45
N ASP A 103 7.91 -7.79 -1.10
CA ASP A 103 9.08 -8.67 -1.28
C ASP A 103 9.34 -9.05 -2.75
N ALA A 104 8.40 -8.79 -3.64
CA ALA A 104 8.61 -8.86 -5.08
C ALA A 104 9.32 -7.60 -5.64
N ILE A 105 9.14 -6.44 -5.00
CA ILE A 105 9.71 -5.14 -5.41
C ILE A 105 11.21 -5.11 -5.11
N THR A 106 12.02 -4.86 -6.14
CA THR A 106 13.50 -4.82 -6.10
C THR A 106 14.04 -3.88 -7.18
N ALA A 107 15.30 -3.44 -7.06
CA ALA A 107 15.96 -2.65 -8.10
C ALA A 107 16.02 -3.40 -9.45
N GLU A 108 16.26 -4.71 -9.39
CA GLU A 108 16.51 -5.57 -10.54
C GLU A 108 15.23 -5.95 -11.30
N ARG A 109 14.15 -6.29 -10.58
CA ARG A 109 12.84 -6.61 -11.20
C ARG A 109 12.01 -5.38 -11.50
N THR A 110 12.00 -4.40 -10.62
CA THR A 110 11.05 -3.27 -10.69
C THR A 110 11.75 -1.91 -10.81
N PRO A 111 12.69 -1.71 -11.77
CA PRO A 111 13.55 -0.53 -11.82
C PRO A 111 12.77 0.79 -11.89
N ASN A 112 11.64 0.81 -12.60
CA ASN A 112 10.77 2.00 -12.67
C ASN A 112 10.15 2.34 -11.29
N ILE A 113 9.61 1.35 -10.57
CA ILE A 113 9.03 1.53 -9.23
C ILE A 113 10.13 1.95 -8.24
N TRP A 114 11.32 1.35 -8.39
CA TRP A 114 12.48 1.66 -7.57
C TRP A 114 12.96 3.11 -7.75
N GLU A 115 13.08 3.58 -9.00
CA GLU A 115 13.42 4.97 -9.32
C GLU A 115 12.33 5.96 -8.85
N LEU A 116 11.05 5.59 -8.98
CA LEU A 116 9.92 6.37 -8.46
C LEU A 116 9.96 6.49 -6.92
N ALA A 117 10.44 5.47 -6.21
CA ALA A 117 10.70 5.56 -4.78
C ALA A 117 11.95 6.41 -4.46
N HIS A 118 13.02 6.34 -5.27
CA HIS A 118 14.25 7.12 -5.03
C HIS A 118 14.10 8.62 -5.34
N THR A 119 13.22 8.97 -6.29
CA THR A 119 12.98 10.35 -6.73
C THR A 119 11.72 10.99 -6.13
N GLY A 120 10.86 10.20 -5.49
CA GLY A 120 9.57 10.61 -4.94
C GLY A 120 9.46 10.45 -3.41
N ALA A 121 8.21 10.32 -2.94
CA ALA A 121 7.90 9.98 -1.56
C ALA A 121 7.35 8.55 -1.50
N TYR A 122 7.83 7.74 -0.55
CA TYR A 122 7.50 6.32 -0.43
C TYR A 122 7.34 5.89 1.03
N SER A 123 6.75 4.71 1.24
CA SER A 123 6.80 4.01 2.53
C SER A 123 6.78 2.50 2.31
N TRP A 124 7.83 1.82 2.79
CA TRP A 124 7.89 0.34 2.84
C TRP A 124 7.00 -0.26 3.95
N GLN A 125 6.20 0.56 4.63
CA GLN A 125 5.37 0.20 5.78
C GLN A 125 3.88 0.52 5.53
N ALA A 126 3.49 0.80 4.28
CA ALA A 126 2.11 1.08 3.90
C ALA A 126 1.21 -0.14 4.10
N GLN A 127 0.16 0.00 4.91
CA GLN A 127 -0.80 -1.07 5.20
C GLN A 127 -2.07 -0.91 4.35
N THR A 128 -2.61 -2.05 3.92
CA THR A 128 -3.92 -2.15 3.26
C THR A 128 -5.04 -2.36 4.29
N SER A 129 -6.29 -2.51 3.85
CA SER A 129 -7.43 -2.79 4.73
C SER A 129 -7.27 -4.13 5.46
N ASP A 130 -7.86 -4.26 6.67
CA ASP A 130 -7.83 -5.49 7.48
C ASP A 130 -8.30 -6.75 6.71
N LEU A 131 -9.19 -6.55 5.74
CA LEU A 131 -9.75 -7.61 4.91
C LEU A 131 -8.82 -8.00 3.73
N SER A 132 -7.88 -7.13 3.33
CA SER A 132 -6.75 -7.38 2.42
C SER A 132 -7.05 -8.02 1.05
N ILE A 133 -8.31 -8.03 0.60
CA ILE A 133 -8.74 -8.50 -0.72
C ILE A 133 -9.12 -7.33 -1.64
N THR A 134 -9.03 -7.55 -2.96
CA THR A 134 -9.04 -6.47 -3.98
C THR A 134 -10.15 -5.43 -3.81
N LEU A 135 -11.42 -5.81 -3.98
CA LEU A 135 -12.51 -4.83 -4.15
C LEU A 135 -12.77 -3.98 -2.89
N PRO A 136 -12.79 -4.55 -1.65
CA PRO A 136 -12.83 -3.77 -0.42
C PRO A 136 -11.63 -2.84 -0.26
N SER A 137 -10.42 -3.31 -0.58
CA SER A 137 -9.20 -2.50 -0.42
C SER A 137 -9.15 -1.32 -1.39
N HIS A 138 -9.62 -1.50 -2.63
CA HIS A 138 -9.77 -0.42 -3.60
C HIS A 138 -10.90 0.55 -3.25
N ALA A 139 -12.01 0.04 -2.70
CA ALA A 139 -13.07 0.89 -2.15
C ALA A 139 -12.56 1.74 -0.97
N SER A 140 -11.72 1.18 -0.08
CA SER A 140 -11.01 1.96 0.96
C SER A 140 -10.09 3.01 0.34
N MET A 141 -9.28 2.63 -0.65
CA MET A 141 -8.32 3.51 -1.33
C MET A 141 -9.00 4.75 -1.95
N ILE A 142 -10.14 4.59 -2.64
CA ILE A 142 -10.81 5.72 -3.31
C ILE A 142 -11.75 6.52 -2.41
N SER A 143 -12.12 6.03 -1.23
CA SER A 143 -13.03 6.72 -0.28
C SER A 143 -12.33 7.30 0.96
N GLY A 144 -11.11 6.87 1.26
CA GLY A 144 -10.36 7.31 2.45
C GLY A 144 -10.90 6.77 3.78
N VAL A 145 -11.89 5.88 3.76
CA VAL A 145 -12.43 5.20 4.95
C VAL A 145 -12.18 3.70 4.88
N ASN A 146 -12.31 2.98 6.00
CA ASN A 146 -12.15 1.53 6.03
C ASN A 146 -13.42 0.78 5.55
N VAL A 147 -13.33 -0.55 5.48
CA VAL A 147 -14.40 -1.47 5.09
C VAL A 147 -15.71 -1.26 5.88
N ASN A 148 -15.61 -0.92 7.16
CA ASN A 148 -16.77 -0.62 8.00
C ASN A 148 -17.42 0.73 7.67
N GLY A 149 -16.69 1.67 7.06
CA GLY A 149 -17.21 2.91 6.49
C GLY A 149 -17.88 2.71 5.13
N HIS A 150 -17.12 2.24 4.13
CA HIS A 150 -17.59 2.16 2.74
C HIS A 150 -18.42 0.91 2.39
N LYS A 151 -18.66 0.02 3.36
CA LYS A 151 -19.60 -1.14 3.31
C LYS A 151 -19.36 -2.23 2.25
N ILE A 152 -18.48 -2.03 1.26
CA ILE A 152 -18.01 -3.06 0.32
C ILE A 152 -17.19 -4.11 1.11
N THR A 153 -17.86 -5.17 1.58
CA THR A 153 -17.27 -6.29 2.34
C THR A 153 -16.99 -7.53 1.48
N PHE A 154 -17.30 -7.47 0.18
CA PHE A 154 -17.26 -8.59 -0.74
C PHE A 154 -16.21 -8.39 -1.84
N ASN A 155 -15.76 -9.49 -2.46
CA ASN A 155 -14.82 -9.49 -3.59
C ASN A 155 -15.35 -10.27 -4.81
N GLY A 156 -16.66 -10.53 -4.85
CA GLY A 156 -17.36 -11.11 -5.99
C GLY A 156 -17.86 -10.05 -6.98
N PHE A 157 -18.82 -10.43 -7.82
CA PHE A 157 -19.62 -9.53 -8.65
C PHE A 157 -21.08 -9.64 -8.22
N ASP A 158 -21.71 -8.52 -7.87
CA ASP A 158 -23.05 -8.48 -7.28
C ASP A 158 -23.83 -7.24 -7.76
N MET A 159 -24.65 -7.43 -8.79
CA MET A 159 -25.50 -6.38 -9.37
C MET A 159 -26.60 -5.87 -8.44
N THR A 160 -26.82 -6.50 -7.28
CA THR A 160 -27.78 -6.01 -6.27
C THR A 160 -27.16 -4.94 -5.37
N TYR A 161 -25.84 -4.79 -5.37
CA TYR A 161 -25.14 -3.84 -4.54
C TYR A 161 -25.10 -2.44 -5.19
N PRO A 162 -25.63 -1.38 -4.54
CA PRO A 162 -25.75 -0.04 -5.16
C PRO A 162 -24.40 0.65 -5.38
N GLY A 163 -23.37 0.21 -4.67
CA GLY A 163 -22.01 0.78 -4.70
C GLY A 163 -21.65 1.45 -3.38
N ILE A 164 -20.56 2.21 -3.39
CA ILE A 164 -20.00 2.83 -2.18
C ILE A 164 -20.96 3.94 -1.66
N PRO A 165 -21.49 3.85 -0.43
CA PRO A 165 -22.49 4.79 0.10
C PRO A 165 -21.85 6.03 0.78
N VAL A 166 -20.61 6.37 0.42
CA VAL A 166 -19.81 7.47 0.98
C VAL A 166 -19.03 8.16 -0.15
N PRO A 167 -18.62 9.44 -0.02
CA PRO A 167 -17.84 10.12 -1.05
C PRO A 167 -16.57 9.36 -1.47
N THR A 168 -16.21 9.50 -2.75
CA THR A 168 -14.95 9.00 -3.31
C THR A 168 -14.15 10.15 -3.92
N ILE A 169 -12.89 9.91 -4.28
CA ILE A 169 -12.10 10.87 -5.06
C ILE A 169 -12.78 11.28 -6.38
N PHE A 170 -13.63 10.40 -6.95
CA PHE A 170 -14.41 10.70 -8.16
C PHE A 170 -15.60 11.62 -7.87
N THR A 171 -16.31 11.47 -6.75
CA THR A 171 -17.34 12.45 -6.36
C THR A 171 -16.69 13.79 -6.02
N VAL A 172 -15.58 13.80 -5.28
CA VAL A 172 -14.84 15.04 -4.96
C VAL A 172 -14.33 15.74 -6.23
N ALA A 173 -13.90 14.99 -7.25
CA ALA A 173 -13.55 15.56 -8.55
C ALA A 173 -14.78 16.14 -9.28
N ARG A 174 -15.86 15.36 -9.41
CA ARG A 174 -17.13 15.77 -10.04
C ARG A 174 -17.72 17.03 -9.39
N ASP A 175 -17.77 17.05 -8.07
CA ASP A 175 -18.35 18.14 -7.27
C ASP A 175 -17.46 19.41 -7.29
N ALA A 176 -16.24 19.31 -7.81
CA ALA A 176 -15.32 20.40 -8.12
C ALA A 176 -15.18 20.70 -9.64
N GLU A 177 -16.09 20.18 -10.47
CA GLU A 177 -16.09 20.30 -11.94
C GLU A 177 -14.83 19.73 -12.64
N LEU A 178 -14.13 18.78 -12.01
CA LEU A 178 -12.92 18.16 -12.52
C LEU A 178 -13.19 16.82 -13.24
N ASN A 179 -12.60 16.66 -14.43
CA ASN A 179 -12.66 15.40 -15.18
C ASN A 179 -11.90 14.28 -14.45
N SER A 180 -12.56 13.13 -14.28
CA SER A 180 -11.98 11.93 -13.68
C SER A 180 -12.08 10.72 -14.60
N VAL A 181 -11.05 9.86 -14.58
CA VAL A 181 -10.92 8.67 -15.44
C VAL A 181 -10.58 7.43 -14.61
N MET A 182 -11.12 6.28 -14.98
CA MET A 182 -10.78 4.99 -14.36
C MET A 182 -10.62 3.87 -15.38
N ILE A 183 -9.39 3.40 -15.59
CA ILE A 183 -9.08 2.28 -16.49
C ILE A 183 -8.69 1.06 -15.66
N TYR A 184 -9.37 -0.08 -15.83
CA TYR A 184 -9.25 -1.21 -14.90
C TYR A 184 -9.28 -2.60 -15.56
N GLY A 185 -8.69 -3.58 -14.87
CA GLY A 185 -8.50 -4.96 -15.38
C GLY A 185 -9.37 -6.04 -14.73
N LYS A 186 -10.32 -5.68 -13.85
CA LYS A 186 -11.19 -6.63 -13.15
C LYS A 186 -12.66 -6.22 -13.24
N VAL A 187 -13.50 -7.05 -13.86
CA VAL A 187 -14.97 -6.85 -14.04
C VAL A 187 -15.67 -6.35 -12.76
N LYS A 188 -15.26 -6.87 -11.59
CA LYS A 188 -15.81 -6.49 -10.27
C LYS A 188 -15.63 -5.01 -9.89
N PHE A 189 -14.88 -4.22 -10.64
CA PHE A 189 -14.66 -2.80 -10.34
C PHE A 189 -15.86 -1.92 -10.73
N VAL A 190 -16.87 -2.46 -11.41
CA VAL A 190 -18.13 -1.75 -11.68
C VAL A 190 -18.86 -1.27 -10.42
N HIS A 191 -18.68 -1.94 -9.27
CA HIS A 191 -19.23 -1.50 -7.97
C HIS A 191 -18.52 -0.26 -7.39
N LEU A 192 -17.41 0.19 -8.02
CA LEU A 192 -16.72 1.44 -7.76
C LEU A 192 -17.18 2.56 -8.74
N THR A 193 -17.97 2.23 -9.77
CA THR A 193 -18.36 3.13 -10.87
C THR A 193 -19.90 3.25 -11.02
N SER A 194 -20.64 3.20 -9.92
CA SER A 194 -22.10 3.40 -9.88
C SER A 194 -22.47 4.86 -9.54
N GLU A 195 -23.12 5.15 -8.40
CA GLU A 195 -23.52 6.51 -7.99
C GLU A 195 -22.33 7.47 -7.85
N ASN A 196 -21.15 6.91 -7.61
CA ASN A 196 -19.88 7.61 -7.43
C ASN A 196 -18.94 7.42 -8.63
N ALA A 197 -19.49 7.25 -9.83
CA ALA A 197 -18.71 7.07 -11.05
C ALA A 197 -17.76 8.24 -11.36
N PRO A 198 -16.58 7.95 -11.94
CA PRO A 198 -15.77 8.96 -12.62
C PRO A 198 -16.42 9.43 -13.92
N THR A 199 -15.92 10.52 -14.49
CA THR A 199 -16.40 11.10 -15.76
C THR A 199 -16.29 10.10 -16.93
N PHE A 200 -15.28 9.24 -16.93
CA PHE A 200 -15.12 8.13 -17.87
C PHE A 200 -14.53 6.90 -17.16
N PHE A 201 -14.99 5.70 -17.54
CA PHE A 201 -14.40 4.45 -17.08
C PHE A 201 -14.43 3.36 -18.16
N GLU A 202 -13.41 2.51 -18.17
CA GLU A 202 -13.26 1.45 -19.18
C GLU A 202 -12.57 0.21 -18.57
N GLN A 203 -13.06 -0.97 -18.93
CA GLN A 203 -12.43 -2.24 -18.56
C GLN A 203 -11.67 -2.84 -19.74
N HIS A 204 -10.43 -3.27 -19.50
CA HIS A 204 -9.64 -4.06 -20.45
C HIS A 204 -9.31 -5.44 -19.88
N ALA A 205 -8.66 -6.30 -20.68
CA ALA A 205 -8.27 -7.65 -20.27
C ALA A 205 -6.83 -7.71 -19.71
N THR A 206 -5.92 -6.88 -20.23
CA THR A 206 -4.48 -6.94 -19.93
C THR A 206 -3.90 -5.58 -19.54
N ASP A 207 -2.88 -5.60 -18.67
CA ASP A 207 -2.17 -4.39 -18.23
C ASP A 207 -1.57 -3.55 -19.38
N ARG A 208 -1.27 -4.18 -20.53
CA ARG A 208 -0.79 -3.47 -21.73
C ARG A 208 -1.88 -2.61 -22.36
N GLU A 209 -3.10 -3.13 -22.46
CA GLU A 209 -4.27 -2.38 -22.95
C GLU A 209 -4.62 -1.28 -21.94
N ILE A 210 -4.65 -1.60 -20.64
CA ILE A 210 -4.92 -0.66 -19.55
C ILE A 210 -3.94 0.52 -19.56
N ALA A 211 -2.63 0.26 -19.67
CA ALA A 211 -1.62 1.32 -19.77
C ALA A 211 -1.74 2.15 -21.06
N THR A 212 -2.15 1.54 -22.16
CA THR A 212 -2.34 2.23 -23.45
C THR A 212 -3.57 3.14 -23.41
N ALA A 213 -4.69 2.66 -22.89
CA ALA A 213 -5.91 3.44 -22.71
C ALA A 213 -5.74 4.55 -21.66
N ALA A 214 -5.00 4.30 -20.57
CA ALA A 214 -4.62 5.35 -19.61
C ALA A 214 -3.77 6.45 -20.26
N ALA A 215 -2.78 6.07 -21.08
CA ALA A 215 -1.95 7.03 -21.82
C ALA A 215 -2.76 7.87 -22.82
N ALA A 216 -3.79 7.30 -23.45
CA ALA A 216 -4.69 8.02 -24.36
C ALA A 216 -5.58 9.06 -23.65
N HIS A 217 -5.83 8.89 -22.34
CA HIS A 217 -6.69 9.77 -21.54
C HIS A 217 -5.90 10.81 -20.69
N LEU A 218 -4.62 11.04 -20.95
CA LEU A 218 -3.79 11.97 -20.17
C LEU A 218 -4.14 13.46 -20.34
N ASP A 219 -4.83 13.83 -21.41
CA ASP A 219 -5.21 15.21 -21.69
C ASP A 219 -6.68 15.49 -21.31
N GLY A 220 -6.93 16.65 -20.70
CA GLY A 220 -8.23 17.02 -20.13
C GLY A 220 -8.57 16.39 -18.78
N THR A 221 -7.98 15.24 -18.44
CA THR A 221 -8.14 14.55 -17.15
C THR A 221 -7.46 15.30 -16.01
N SER A 222 -8.10 15.34 -14.84
CA SER A 222 -7.55 15.89 -13.59
C SER A 222 -7.20 14.82 -12.56
N VAL A 223 -8.00 13.73 -12.48
CA VAL A 223 -7.75 12.58 -11.62
C VAL A 223 -7.91 11.29 -12.41
N MET A 224 -6.93 10.40 -12.38
CA MET A 224 -6.98 9.10 -13.03
C MET A 224 -6.70 7.97 -12.04
N LEU A 225 -7.51 6.91 -12.08
CA LEU A 225 -7.19 5.62 -11.48
C LEU A 225 -6.83 4.61 -12.58
N VAL A 226 -5.67 3.98 -12.46
CA VAL A 226 -5.20 2.90 -13.33
C VAL A 226 -5.02 1.65 -12.48
N HIS A 227 -5.75 0.58 -12.79
CA HIS A 227 -5.66 -0.69 -12.06
C HIS A 227 -5.06 -1.78 -12.96
N LEU A 228 -3.81 -2.15 -12.68
CA LEU A 228 -3.14 -3.29 -13.31
C LEU A 228 -3.49 -4.58 -12.54
N ALA A 229 -3.81 -5.64 -13.28
CA ALA A 229 -4.44 -6.85 -12.75
C ALA A 229 -3.62 -8.14 -12.94
N ASN A 230 -2.64 -8.20 -13.86
CA ASN A 230 -1.98 -9.47 -14.18
C ASN A 230 -1.24 -10.07 -12.97
N VAL A 231 -0.65 -9.23 -12.10
CA VAL A 231 0.17 -9.69 -10.97
C VAL A 231 -0.65 -10.54 -10.00
N ASP A 232 -1.78 -10.02 -9.51
CA ASP A 232 -2.79 -10.79 -8.76
C ASP A 232 -3.26 -12.05 -9.50
N GLN A 233 -3.63 -11.92 -10.79
CA GLN A 233 -4.15 -13.05 -11.57
C GLN A 233 -3.13 -14.20 -11.63
N ASN A 234 -1.86 -13.90 -11.86
CA ASN A 234 -0.80 -14.92 -11.95
C ASN A 234 -0.45 -15.45 -10.55
N GLY A 235 -0.51 -14.63 -9.50
CA GLY A 235 -0.36 -15.07 -8.11
C GLY A 235 -1.47 -16.02 -7.64
N HIS A 236 -2.68 -15.86 -8.16
CA HIS A 236 -3.79 -16.81 -7.96
C HIS A 236 -3.69 -18.08 -8.82
N LEU A 237 -3.18 -18.00 -10.05
CA LEU A 237 -3.11 -19.13 -10.99
C LEU A 237 -1.90 -20.05 -10.75
N TYR A 238 -0.73 -19.47 -10.48
CA TYR A 238 0.56 -20.19 -10.40
C TYR A 238 1.17 -20.16 -8.99
N GLY A 239 0.71 -19.25 -8.14
CA GLY A 239 1.17 -19.06 -6.76
C GLY A 239 1.97 -17.77 -6.58
N TRP A 240 1.84 -17.18 -5.39
CA TRP A 240 2.60 -15.97 -5.03
C TRP A 240 4.11 -16.28 -5.02
N MET A 241 4.90 -15.43 -5.68
CA MET A 241 6.35 -15.60 -5.86
C MET A 241 6.76 -16.81 -6.74
N SER A 242 5.87 -17.35 -7.57
CA SER A 242 6.27 -18.23 -8.69
C SER A 242 7.00 -17.45 -9.79
N ASP A 243 7.67 -18.15 -10.72
CA ASP A 243 8.33 -17.52 -11.86
C ASP A 243 7.32 -16.77 -12.76
N GLU A 244 6.12 -17.32 -12.95
CA GLU A 244 5.03 -16.68 -13.71
C GLU A 244 4.50 -15.43 -13.01
N TYR A 245 4.43 -15.43 -11.68
CA TYR A 245 4.09 -14.24 -10.89
C TYR A 245 5.18 -13.16 -11.03
N LEU A 246 6.46 -13.53 -10.84
CA LEU A 246 7.58 -12.60 -10.91
C LEU A 246 7.77 -12.00 -12.32
N MET A 247 7.48 -12.78 -13.38
CA MET A 247 7.43 -12.33 -14.78
C MET A 247 6.30 -11.31 -15.08
N ARG A 248 5.37 -11.07 -14.15
CA ARG A 248 4.39 -9.97 -14.23
C ARG A 248 4.74 -8.78 -13.35
N VAL A 249 5.68 -8.95 -12.42
CA VAL A 249 6.15 -7.88 -11.53
C VAL A 249 7.20 -7.00 -12.23
N GLY A 250 8.05 -7.58 -13.07
CA GLY A 250 9.11 -6.90 -13.83
C GLY A 250 9.12 -7.23 -15.31
#